data_AF-A0A922MXD0-F1
#
_entry.id   AF-A0A922MXD0-F1
#
_cell.length_a   1.000
_cell.length_b   1.000
_cell.length_c   1.000
_cell.angle_alpha   90.00
_cell.angle_beta   90.00
_cell.angle_gamma   90.00
#
_symmetry.space_group_name_H-M   'P 1'
#
loop_
_entity.id
_entity.type
_entity.pdbx_description
1 polymer ?
#
loop_
_entity_poly.entity_id
_entity_poly.type
_entity_poly.pdbx_seq_one_letter_code
_entity_poly.pdbx_strand_id
1 'polypeptide(L)'
;MMQAQIEEGGNVSSKEDLGSSMLETGRLGTRYNRHHKYTYARMVRWFSLQVDVTFLERQIAEKKAEREEQERKDLAFAKQMIKDSNLAERRRIGAEIDLYRQRYQRFEDRREYDLNDPEVLKKQLPPRPGDGQPVGLSSAQKFEGEDLEYEERKKIMAAQKNSWLEQQVQERKAAEEERKKAEAAYMVRKGS
;
A
#
# COMPACT_ATOMS: atom_id res chain seq x y z
N MET A 1 50.89 135.39 8.01
CA MET A 1 50.80 135.42 6.54
C MET A 1 49.63 134.53 6.12
N MET A 2 48.75 135.07 5.27
CA MET A 2 47.68 134.41 4.46
C MET A 2 46.54 133.69 5.22
N GLN A 3 45.35 134.31 5.34
CA GLN A 3 44.17 134.26 4.42
C GLN A 3 43.43 132.91 4.46
N ALA A 4 42.26 132.82 5.10
CA ALA A 4 40.89 133.05 4.55
C ALA A 4 40.51 131.97 3.51
N GLN A 5 39.38 131.25 3.58
CA GLN A 5 38.00 131.72 3.69
C GLN A 5 37.07 130.69 4.38
N ILE A 6 36.10 131.26 5.09
CA ILE A 6 34.88 130.62 5.61
C ILE A 6 33.83 130.72 4.50
N GLU A 7 33.17 129.62 4.15
CA GLU A 7 31.90 129.64 3.43
C GLU A 7 30.78 129.27 4.40
N GLU A 8 29.94 130.26 4.71
CA GLU A 8 28.66 130.07 5.37
C GLU A 8 27.63 129.56 4.37
N GLY A 9 26.93 128.48 4.73
CA GLY A 9 25.78 127.98 4.01
C GLY A 9 24.81 127.33 4.99
N GLY A 10 23.91 128.14 5.57
CA GLY A 10 22.78 127.62 6.33
C GLY A 10 21.76 126.96 5.40
N ASN A 11 21.13 125.87 5.86
CA ASN A 11 19.77 125.55 5.42
C ASN A 11 19.01 124.71 6.47
N VAL A 12 17.71 124.96 6.48
CA VAL A 12 16.71 124.72 7.52
C VAL A 12 16.29 123.24 7.58
N SER A 13 16.07 122.74 8.80
CA SER A 13 15.51 121.41 9.08
C SER A 13 14.01 121.38 8.77
N SER A 14 13.58 120.44 7.91
CA SER A 14 12.17 120.12 7.67
C SER A 14 11.79 118.81 8.38
N LYS A 15 10.76 118.87 9.22
CA LYS A 15 10.25 117.78 10.06
C LYS A 15 9.53 116.65 9.30
N GLU A 16 9.37 116.77 7.98
CA GLU A 16 8.59 115.84 7.15
C GLU A 16 9.44 114.67 6.59
N ASP A 17 10.76 114.82 6.47
CA ASP A 17 11.65 113.79 5.91
C ASP A 17 11.93 112.62 6.87
N LEU A 18 11.75 112.84 8.18
CA LEU A 18 11.92 111.79 9.20
C LEU A 18 10.71 110.85 9.30
N GLY A 19 9.51 111.27 8.89
CA GLY A 19 8.28 110.47 8.96
C GLY A 19 8.16 109.45 7.81
N SER A 20 8.60 109.83 6.60
CA SER A 20 8.55 108.97 5.42
C SER A 20 9.58 107.83 5.48
N SER A 21 10.80 108.12 5.97
CA SER A 21 11.82 107.09 6.19
C SER A 21 11.41 106.10 7.29
N MET A 22 10.68 106.54 8.32
CA MET A 22 10.21 105.68 9.42
C MET A 22 9.06 104.74 8.99
N LEU A 23 8.22 105.15 8.03
CA LEU A 23 7.16 104.31 7.46
C LEU A 23 7.68 103.35 6.38
N GLU A 24 8.69 103.74 5.59
CA GLU A 24 9.37 102.85 4.64
C GLU A 24 10.22 101.78 5.35
N THR A 25 10.93 102.15 6.42
CA THR A 25 11.65 101.19 7.28
C THR A 25 10.70 100.25 8.00
N GLY A 26 9.51 100.71 8.41
CA GLY A 26 8.44 99.87 8.96
C GLY A 26 7.81 98.90 7.95
N ARG A 27 7.60 99.34 6.70
CA ARG A 27 7.08 98.49 5.59
C ARG A 27 8.11 97.48 5.09
N LEU A 28 9.37 97.88 4.95
CA LEU A 28 10.49 96.99 4.65
C LEU A 28 10.72 95.98 5.79
N GLY A 29 10.63 96.43 7.04
CA GLY A 29 10.71 95.58 8.23
C GLY A 29 9.59 94.54 8.29
N THR A 30 8.34 94.91 7.99
CA THR A 30 7.21 93.94 7.97
C THR A 30 7.21 93.01 6.75
N ARG A 31 7.74 93.43 5.59
CA ARG A 31 8.00 92.56 4.42
C ARG A 31 9.13 91.58 4.69
N TYR A 32 10.23 92.07 5.27
CA TYR A 32 11.38 91.24 5.68
C TYR A 32 10.94 90.20 6.70
N ASN A 33 10.18 90.59 7.74
CA ASN A 33 9.70 89.67 8.76
C ASN A 33 8.71 88.61 8.22
N ARG A 34 7.82 88.97 7.29
CA ARG A 34 6.95 87.99 6.62
C ARG A 34 7.75 87.06 5.73
N HIS A 35 8.62 87.60 4.87
CA HIS A 35 9.44 86.79 3.98
C HIS A 35 10.37 85.85 4.76
N HIS A 36 11.00 86.32 5.83
CA HIS A 36 11.77 85.50 6.77
C HIS A 36 10.91 84.41 7.41
N LYS A 37 9.70 84.72 7.90
CA LYS A 37 8.81 83.70 8.47
C LYS A 37 8.38 82.65 7.44
N TYR A 38 8.08 83.04 6.21
CA TYR A 38 7.75 82.09 5.13
C TYR A 38 8.95 81.26 4.68
N THR A 39 10.14 81.84 4.58
CA THR A 39 11.36 81.13 4.21
C THR A 39 11.80 80.19 5.32
N TYR A 40 11.72 80.61 6.58
CA TYR A 40 12.01 79.76 7.75
C TYR A 40 10.98 78.63 7.89
N ALA A 41 9.69 78.90 7.75
CA ALA A 41 8.65 77.85 7.78
C ALA A 41 8.80 76.86 6.61
N ARG A 42 9.15 77.35 5.41
CA ARG A 42 9.44 76.50 4.25
C ARG A 42 10.71 75.69 4.46
N MET A 43 11.76 76.27 5.04
CA MET A 43 13.03 75.60 5.35
C MET A 43 12.86 74.54 6.43
N VAL A 44 12.18 74.86 7.53
CA VAL A 44 11.86 73.90 8.61
C VAL A 44 11.01 72.76 8.09
N ARG A 45 9.99 73.04 7.25
CA ARG A 45 9.18 72.00 6.62
C ARG A 45 9.99 71.16 5.63
N TRP A 46 10.90 71.75 4.87
CA TRP A 46 11.80 71.06 3.95
C TRP A 46 12.83 70.19 4.67
N PHE A 47 13.35 70.65 5.82
CA PHE A 47 14.26 69.91 6.70
C PHE A 47 13.53 68.78 7.46
N SER A 48 12.30 69.03 7.90
CA SER A 48 11.45 68.03 8.59
C SER A 48 10.87 66.98 7.63
N LEU A 49 10.92 67.22 6.31
CA LEU A 49 10.51 66.29 5.26
C LEU A 49 11.70 65.53 4.64
N GLN A 50 12.91 65.63 5.21
CA GLN A 50 14.05 64.81 4.81
C GLN A 50 13.82 63.35 5.25
N VAL A 51 13.00 62.65 4.48
CA VAL A 51 12.85 61.20 4.57
C VAL A 51 14.06 60.58 3.87
N ASP A 52 14.81 59.75 4.57
CA ASP A 52 15.92 58.99 4.00
C ASP A 52 15.37 57.90 3.06
N VAL A 53 15.18 58.28 1.80
CA VAL A 53 14.67 57.41 0.75
C VAL A 53 15.57 56.19 0.55
N THR A 54 16.89 56.35 0.71
CA THR A 54 17.87 55.26 0.51
C THR A 54 17.77 54.19 1.60
N PHE A 55 17.55 54.62 2.85
CA PHE A 55 17.30 53.71 3.97
C PHE A 55 15.95 52.99 3.84
N LEU A 56 14.89 53.68 3.42
CA LEU A 56 13.58 53.07 3.17
C LEU A 56 13.61 52.07 2.01
N GLU A 57 14.32 52.38 0.92
CA GLU A 57 14.53 51.45 -0.19
C GLU A 57 15.23 50.17 0.28
N ARG A 58 16.26 50.31 1.13
CA ARG A 58 16.95 49.16 1.74
C ARG A 58 16.01 48.32 2.63
N GLN A 59 15.18 48.95 3.46
CA GLN A 59 14.20 48.24 4.28
C GLN A 59 13.11 47.54 3.44
N ILE A 60 12.67 48.15 2.34
CA ILE A 60 11.73 47.53 1.40
C ILE A 60 12.35 46.31 0.72
N ALA A 61 13.62 46.40 0.31
CA ALA A 61 14.35 45.30 -0.29
C ALA A 61 14.54 44.13 0.71
N GLU A 62 14.90 44.43 1.95
CA GLU A 62 15.04 43.43 3.03
C GLU A 62 13.72 42.72 3.32
N LYS A 63 12.62 43.46 3.51
CA LYS A 63 11.29 42.88 3.73
C LYS A 63 10.77 42.08 2.53
N LYS A 64 11.11 42.47 1.31
CA LYS A 64 10.79 41.69 0.11
C LYS A 64 11.57 40.37 0.09
N ALA A 65 12.87 40.41 0.35
CA ALA A 65 13.71 39.22 0.40
C ALA A 65 13.24 38.24 1.49
N GLU A 66 12.88 38.75 2.67
CA GLU A 66 12.32 37.94 3.76
C GLU A 66 10.98 37.30 3.37
N ARG A 67 10.09 38.06 2.72
CA ARG A 67 8.81 37.54 2.22
C ARG A 67 9.02 36.46 1.16
N GLU A 68 9.91 36.68 0.20
CA GLU A 68 10.23 35.70 -0.85
C GLU A 68 10.82 34.42 -0.25
N GLU A 69 11.66 34.53 0.78
CA GLU A 69 12.19 33.36 1.49
C GLU A 69 11.09 32.60 2.24
N GLN A 70 10.18 33.32 2.91
CA GLN A 70 9.04 32.72 3.59
C GLN A 70 8.10 32.03 2.61
N GLU A 71 7.74 32.68 1.50
CA GLU A 71 6.94 32.09 0.42
C GLU A 71 7.62 30.83 -0.15
N ARG A 72 8.94 30.86 -0.31
CA ARG A 72 9.71 29.68 -0.76
C ARG A 72 9.61 28.52 0.23
N LYS A 73 9.71 28.81 1.54
CA LYS A 73 9.57 27.81 2.62
C LYS A 73 8.15 27.24 2.65
N ASP A 74 7.15 28.11 2.57
CA ASP A 74 5.73 27.73 2.59
C ASP A 74 5.38 26.86 1.37
N LEU A 75 5.87 27.21 0.18
CA LEU A 75 5.70 26.41 -1.04
C LEU A 75 6.40 25.04 -0.93
N ALA A 76 7.59 24.98 -0.34
CA ALA A 76 8.29 23.71 -0.12
C ALA A 76 7.54 22.82 0.87
N PHE A 77 7.02 23.40 1.96
CA PHE A 77 6.24 22.69 2.96
C PHE A 77 4.91 22.18 2.37
N ALA A 78 4.18 23.01 1.62
CA ALA A 78 2.95 22.62 0.95
C ALA A 78 3.17 21.44 -0.02
N LYS A 79 4.25 21.47 -0.81
CA LYS A 79 4.63 20.36 -1.70
C LYS A 79 4.91 19.08 -0.91
N GLN A 80 5.61 19.19 0.22
CA GLN A 80 5.92 18.06 1.08
C GLN A 80 4.63 17.45 1.69
N MET A 81 3.71 18.28 2.18
CA MET A 81 2.42 17.82 2.71
C MET A 81 1.61 17.04 1.67
N ILE A 82 1.53 17.55 0.44
CA ILE A 82 0.82 16.85 -0.66
C ILE A 82 1.47 15.49 -0.93
N LYS A 83 2.82 15.45 -0.96
CA LYS A 83 3.56 14.20 -1.17
C LYS A 83 3.30 13.18 -0.07
N ASP A 84 3.32 13.62 1.19
CA ASP A 84 3.10 12.74 2.35
C ASP A 84 1.65 12.24 2.41
N SER A 85 0.67 13.10 2.11
CA SER A 85 -0.73 12.70 1.97
C SER A 85 -0.92 11.64 0.88
N ASN A 86 -0.31 11.85 -0.29
CA ASN A 86 -0.37 10.88 -1.40
C ASN A 86 0.29 9.54 -1.03
N LEU A 87 1.39 9.58 -0.28
CA LEU A 87 2.07 8.38 0.19
C LEU A 87 1.22 7.62 1.22
N ALA A 88 0.58 8.34 2.14
CA ALA A 88 -0.33 7.76 3.12
C ALA A 88 -1.52 7.08 2.44
N GLU A 89 -2.12 7.73 1.43
CA GLU A 89 -3.24 7.16 0.67
C GLU A 89 -2.83 5.92 -0.12
N ARG A 90 -1.66 5.95 -0.78
CA ARG A 90 -1.11 4.77 -1.46
C ARG A 90 -0.90 3.59 -0.50
N ARG A 91 -0.41 3.85 0.71
CA ARG A 91 -0.24 2.82 1.75
C ARG A 91 -1.58 2.27 2.21
N ARG A 92 -2.57 3.13 2.42
CA ARG A 92 -3.92 2.73 2.82
C ARG A 92 -4.56 1.82 1.77
N ILE A 93 -4.55 2.24 0.51
CA ILE A 93 -5.08 1.45 -0.60
C ILE A 93 -4.33 0.13 -0.72
N GLY A 94 -3.00 0.15 -0.60
CA GLY A 94 -2.18 -1.07 -0.59
C GLY A 94 -2.60 -2.06 0.49
N ALA A 95 -2.77 -1.59 1.73
CA ALA A 95 -3.22 -2.41 2.84
C ALA A 95 -4.63 -3.00 2.60
N GLU A 96 -5.56 -2.22 2.06
CA GLU A 96 -6.91 -2.69 1.75
C GLU A 96 -6.91 -3.75 0.64
N ILE A 97 -6.12 -3.56 -0.41
CA ILE A 97 -5.93 -4.55 -1.47
C ILE A 97 -5.33 -5.85 -0.91
N ASP A 98 -4.33 -5.74 -0.04
CA ASP A 98 -3.69 -6.91 0.55
C ASP A 98 -4.64 -7.66 1.48
N LEU A 99 -5.46 -6.96 2.27
CA LEU A 99 -6.54 -7.57 3.05
C LEU A 99 -7.56 -8.28 2.15
N TYR A 100 -7.93 -7.67 1.02
CA TYR A 100 -8.83 -8.29 0.04
C TYR A 100 -8.23 -9.56 -0.55
N ARG A 101 -6.94 -9.53 -0.95
CA ARG A 101 -6.21 -10.69 -1.47
C ARG A 101 -6.16 -11.82 -0.45
N GLN A 102 -5.82 -11.51 0.80
CA GLN A 102 -5.74 -12.49 1.87
C GLN A 102 -7.10 -13.12 2.19
N ARG A 103 -8.20 -12.37 2.02
CA ARG A 103 -9.54 -12.86 2.38
C ARG A 103 -10.23 -13.62 1.25
N TYR A 104 -10.02 -13.22 0.00
CA TYR A 104 -10.82 -13.70 -1.14
C TYR A 104 -10.00 -14.26 -2.30
N GLN A 105 -8.67 -14.12 -2.30
CA GLN A 105 -7.80 -14.61 -3.37
C GLN A 105 -6.79 -15.62 -2.83
N ARG A 106 -7.20 -16.42 -1.84
CA ARG A 106 -6.37 -17.47 -1.27
C ARG A 106 -6.16 -18.58 -2.30
N PHE A 107 -5.10 -19.36 -2.12
CA PHE A 107 -4.78 -20.46 -3.04
C PHE A 107 -5.86 -21.55 -3.00
N GLU A 108 -6.42 -21.77 -1.82
CA GLU A 108 -7.45 -22.76 -1.51
C GLU A 108 -8.82 -22.40 -2.10
N ASP A 109 -9.09 -21.12 -2.31
CA ASP A 109 -10.37 -20.63 -2.85
C ASP A 109 -10.44 -20.68 -4.39
N ARG A 110 -9.38 -21.17 -5.05
CA ARG A 110 -9.31 -21.27 -6.51
C ARG A 110 -10.24 -22.36 -7.03
N ARG A 111 -10.82 -22.14 -8.21
CA ARG A 111 -11.69 -23.12 -8.90
C ARG A 111 -10.99 -24.46 -9.17
N GLU A 112 -9.68 -24.42 -9.37
CA GLU A 112 -8.84 -25.58 -9.73
C GLU A 112 -8.08 -26.14 -8.51
N TYR A 113 -8.40 -25.71 -7.29
CA TYR A 113 -7.63 -26.09 -6.11
C TYR A 113 -7.65 -27.60 -5.87
N ASP A 114 -8.77 -28.27 -6.16
CA ASP A 114 -8.92 -29.72 -6.10
C ASP A 114 -7.91 -30.48 -6.97
N LEU A 115 -7.53 -29.91 -8.12
CA LEU A 115 -6.52 -30.47 -9.02
C LEU A 115 -5.08 -30.17 -8.57
N ASN A 116 -4.88 -29.01 -7.94
CA ASN A 116 -3.56 -28.48 -7.54
C ASN A 116 -3.24 -28.66 -6.05
N ASP A 117 -4.08 -29.37 -5.31
CA ASP A 117 -3.89 -29.61 -3.89
C ASP A 117 -2.65 -30.49 -3.66
N PRO A 118 -1.61 -29.99 -2.94
CA PRO A 118 -0.41 -30.78 -2.67
C PRO A 118 -0.70 -32.06 -1.88
N GLU A 119 -1.83 -32.12 -1.19
CA GLU A 119 -2.25 -33.28 -0.40
C GLU A 119 -3.29 -34.16 -1.11
N VAL A 120 -3.56 -33.93 -2.41
CA VAL A 120 -4.60 -34.64 -3.16
C VAL A 120 -4.44 -36.16 -3.04
N LEU A 121 -3.21 -36.68 -3.12
CA LEU A 121 -2.93 -38.12 -3.02
C LEU A 121 -3.20 -38.70 -1.63
N LYS A 122 -3.13 -37.90 -0.58
CA LYS A 122 -3.45 -38.34 0.79
C LYS A 122 -4.96 -38.39 1.03
N LYS A 123 -5.71 -37.51 0.36
CA LYS A 123 -7.16 -37.36 0.50
C LYS A 123 -7.93 -38.30 -0.43
N GLN A 124 -7.35 -38.66 -1.58
CA GLN A 124 -7.97 -39.57 -2.54
C GLN A 124 -8.14 -40.98 -1.94
N LEU A 125 -9.34 -41.52 -2.11
CA LEU A 125 -9.64 -42.91 -1.78
C LEU A 125 -9.06 -43.84 -2.86
N PRO A 126 -8.70 -45.08 -2.50
CA PRO A 126 -8.31 -46.06 -3.50
C PRO A 126 -9.46 -46.26 -4.51
N PRO A 127 -9.16 -46.44 -5.82
CA PRO A 127 -10.17 -46.58 -6.86
C PRO A 127 -11.22 -47.66 -6.56
N ARG A 128 -10.78 -48.74 -5.89
CA ARG A 128 -11.63 -49.83 -5.40
C ARG A 128 -11.31 -50.08 -3.92
N PRO A 129 -12.18 -49.68 -2.97
CA PRO A 129 -11.95 -49.85 -1.53
C PRO A 129 -11.97 -51.31 -1.05
N GLY A 130 -12.62 -52.21 -1.79
CA GLY A 130 -12.72 -53.64 -1.46
C GLY A 130 -13.59 -54.41 -2.45
N ASP A 131 -13.66 -55.74 -2.28
CA ASP A 131 -14.26 -56.62 -3.29
C ASP A 131 -15.79 -56.62 -3.35
N GLY A 132 -16.46 -56.27 -2.25
CA GLY A 132 -17.92 -56.29 -2.11
C GLY A 132 -18.64 -55.06 -2.63
N GLN A 133 -17.94 -54.05 -3.14
CA GLN A 133 -18.57 -52.85 -3.69
C GLN A 133 -19.00 -53.08 -5.16
N PRO A 134 -20.20 -52.61 -5.56
CA PRO A 134 -20.65 -52.73 -6.95
C PRO A 134 -19.79 -51.83 -7.86
N VAL A 135 -19.10 -52.45 -8.80
CA VAL A 135 -18.23 -51.77 -9.77
C VAL A 135 -18.84 -51.95 -11.17
N GLY A 136 -19.00 -50.86 -11.92
CA GLY A 136 -19.50 -50.91 -13.29
C GLY A 136 -18.46 -51.46 -14.28
N LEU A 137 -18.92 -52.20 -15.30
CA LEU A 137 -18.07 -52.84 -16.33
C LEU A 137 -17.12 -51.86 -17.05
N SER A 138 -17.56 -50.61 -17.26
CA SER A 138 -16.77 -49.58 -17.95
C SER A 138 -15.56 -49.08 -17.16
N SER A 139 -15.53 -49.30 -15.84
CA SER A 139 -14.43 -48.84 -14.98
C SER A 139 -13.17 -49.68 -15.10
N ALA A 140 -13.28 -50.91 -15.63
CA ALA A 140 -12.19 -51.87 -15.73
C ALA A 140 -11.44 -52.16 -14.41
N GLN A 141 -12.07 -51.95 -13.24
CA GLN A 141 -11.44 -52.20 -11.94
C GLN A 141 -11.69 -53.62 -11.38
N LYS A 142 -12.65 -54.36 -11.97
CA LYS A 142 -12.98 -55.73 -11.61
C LYS A 142 -13.18 -56.53 -12.88
N PHE A 143 -12.52 -57.67 -12.99
CA PHE A 143 -12.69 -58.58 -14.11
C PHE A 143 -13.32 -59.90 -13.64
N GLU A 144 -14.26 -60.44 -14.40
CA GLU A 144 -14.92 -61.71 -14.05
C GLU A 144 -13.97 -62.93 -14.13
N GLY A 145 -12.84 -62.78 -14.81
CA GLY A 145 -11.79 -63.81 -14.85
C GLY A 145 -10.91 -63.87 -13.59
N GLU A 146 -11.01 -62.88 -12.70
CA GLU A 146 -10.29 -62.88 -11.43
C GLU A 146 -11.02 -63.79 -10.44
N ASP A 147 -10.62 -65.06 -10.38
CA ASP A 147 -11.15 -66.05 -9.45
C ASP A 147 -10.52 -65.90 -8.06
N LEU A 148 -11.11 -65.04 -7.22
CA LEU A 148 -10.68 -64.87 -5.82
C LEU A 148 -10.85 -66.14 -4.97
N GLU A 149 -11.77 -67.03 -5.36
CA GLU A 149 -12.11 -68.26 -4.65
C GLU A 149 -11.36 -69.48 -5.19
N TYR A 150 -10.36 -69.27 -6.08
CA TYR A 150 -9.65 -70.35 -6.76
C TYR A 150 -9.09 -71.40 -5.78
N GLU A 151 -8.44 -70.94 -4.71
CA GLU A 151 -7.83 -71.83 -3.70
C GLU A 151 -8.90 -72.60 -2.91
N GLU A 152 -10.04 -71.99 -2.61
CA GLU A 152 -11.15 -72.66 -1.93
C GLU A 152 -11.79 -73.70 -2.85
N ARG A 153 -12.07 -73.33 -4.10
CA ARG A 153 -12.57 -74.22 -5.15
C ARG A 153 -11.66 -75.42 -5.32
N LYS A 154 -10.33 -75.20 -5.36
CA LYS A 154 -9.32 -76.25 -5.48
C LYS A 154 -9.32 -77.20 -4.28
N LYS A 155 -9.48 -76.69 -3.06
CA LYS A 155 -9.63 -77.52 -1.84
C LYS A 155 -10.88 -78.38 -1.90
N ILE A 156 -12.02 -77.80 -2.29
CA ILE A 156 -13.30 -78.52 -2.43
C ILE A 156 -13.15 -79.64 -3.49
N MET A 157 -12.57 -79.33 -4.66
CA MET A 157 -12.32 -80.31 -5.71
C MET A 157 -11.40 -81.44 -5.24
N ALA A 158 -10.34 -81.13 -4.50
CA ALA A 158 -9.44 -82.14 -3.93
C ALA A 158 -10.17 -83.04 -2.90
N ALA A 159 -10.99 -82.45 -2.02
CA ALA A 159 -11.76 -83.19 -1.04
C ALA A 159 -12.79 -84.13 -1.71
N GLN A 160 -13.50 -83.65 -2.73
CA GLN A 160 -14.43 -84.47 -3.52
C GLN A 160 -13.70 -85.65 -4.19
N LYS A 161 -12.57 -85.39 -4.84
CA LYS A 161 -11.76 -86.43 -5.48
C LYS A 161 -11.31 -87.49 -4.46
N ASN A 162 -10.85 -87.07 -3.29
CA ASN A 162 -10.43 -88.00 -2.25
C ASN A 162 -11.61 -88.84 -1.73
N SER A 163 -12.78 -88.23 -1.51
CA SER A 163 -13.98 -88.96 -1.10
C SER A 163 -14.40 -90.01 -2.12
N TRP A 164 -14.33 -89.71 -3.42
CA TRP A 164 -14.66 -90.69 -4.47
C TRP A 164 -13.65 -91.83 -4.54
N LEU A 165 -12.35 -91.53 -4.40
CA LEU A 165 -11.32 -92.57 -4.36
C LEU A 165 -11.49 -93.48 -3.15
N GLU A 166 -11.84 -92.91 -1.99
CA GLU A 166 -12.09 -93.68 -0.78
C GLU A 166 -13.31 -94.60 -0.95
N GLN A 167 -14.42 -94.11 -1.50
CA GLN A 167 -15.59 -94.93 -1.82
C GLN A 167 -15.22 -96.09 -2.75
N GLN A 168 -14.48 -95.82 -3.83
CA GLN A 168 -14.07 -96.86 -4.78
C GLN A 168 -13.15 -97.92 -4.15
N VAL A 169 -12.25 -97.51 -3.25
CA VAL A 169 -11.38 -98.44 -2.51
C VAL A 169 -12.19 -99.31 -1.56
N GLN A 170 -13.16 -98.73 -0.85
CA GLN A 170 -14.04 -99.48 0.06
C GLN A 170 -14.91 -100.49 -0.71
N GLU A 171 -15.52 -100.08 -1.83
CA GLU A 171 -16.30 -100.97 -2.70
C GLU A 171 -15.45 -102.14 -3.23
N ARG A 172 -14.22 -101.87 -3.70
CA ARG A 172 -13.32 -102.93 -4.16
C ARG A 172 -12.93 -103.89 -3.05
N LYS A 173 -12.61 -103.39 -1.85
CA LYS A 173 -12.26 -104.22 -0.69
C LYS A 173 -13.44 -105.10 -0.28
N ALA A 174 -14.66 -104.54 -0.19
CA ALA A 174 -15.86 -105.28 0.14
C ALA A 174 -16.14 -106.41 -0.87
N ALA A 175 -16.02 -106.13 -2.17
CA ALA A 175 -16.19 -107.14 -3.22
C ALA A 175 -15.11 -108.25 -3.16
N GLU A 176 -13.86 -107.90 -2.86
CA GLU A 176 -12.77 -108.88 -2.71
C GLU A 176 -12.99 -109.79 -1.48
N GLU A 177 -13.44 -109.22 -0.36
CA GLU A 177 -13.80 -109.99 0.83
C GLU A 177 -14.97 -110.94 0.58
N GLU A 178 -16.01 -110.48 -0.13
CA GLU A 178 -17.14 -111.32 -0.52
C GLU A 178 -16.70 -112.49 -1.41
N ARG A 179 -15.84 -112.22 -2.40
CA ARG A 179 -15.24 -113.27 -3.24
C ARG A 179 -14.45 -114.30 -2.43
N LYS A 180 -13.57 -113.85 -1.52
CA LYS A 180 -12.79 -114.75 -0.65
C LYS A 180 -13.69 -115.60 0.24
N LYS A 181 -14.77 -115.02 0.80
CA LYS A 181 -15.76 -115.76 1.60
C LYS A 181 -16.48 -116.82 0.75
N ALA A 182 -16.88 -116.48 -0.46
CA ALA A 182 -17.52 -117.42 -1.38
C ALA A 182 -16.58 -118.57 -1.80
N GLU A 183 -15.32 -118.26 -2.12
CA GLU A 183 -14.28 -119.26 -2.43
C GLU A 183 -14.02 -120.19 -1.24
N ALA A 184 -13.88 -119.65 -0.02
CA ALA A 184 -13.71 -120.45 1.18
C ALA A 184 -14.90 -121.39 1.45
N ALA A 185 -16.14 -120.88 1.31
CA ALA A 185 -17.35 -121.69 1.47
C ALA A 185 -17.43 -122.82 0.41
N TYR A 186 -17.03 -122.55 -0.83
CA TYR A 186 -16.95 -123.57 -1.88
C TYR A 186 -15.92 -124.66 -1.57
N MET A 187 -14.73 -124.28 -1.08
CA MET A 187 -13.68 -125.24 -0.71
C MET A 187 -14.10 -126.14 0.45
N VAL A 188 -14.77 -125.59 1.47
CA VAL A 188 -15.34 -126.37 2.58
C VAL A 188 -16.41 -127.36 2.08
N ARG A 189 -17.28 -126.93 1.15
CA ARG A 189 -18.32 -127.79 0.57
C ARG A 189 -17.76 -128.95 -0.28
N LYS A 190 -16.60 -128.78 -0.92
CA LYS A 190 -15.95 -129.83 -1.72
C LYS A 190 -15.06 -130.79 -0.92
N GLY A 191 -14.71 -130.42 0.32
CA GLY A 191 -13.85 -131.20 1.20
C GLY A 191 -14.58 -132.09 2.22
N SER A 192 -15.91 -132.14 2.18
CA SER A 192 -16.78 -133.07 2.95
C SER A 192 -17.40 -134.10 2.02
#